data_AF-A0A251U368-F1
#
_entry.id   AF-A0A251U368-F1
#
_cell.length_a   1.000
_cell.length_b   1.000
_cell.length_c   1.000
_cell.angle_alpha   90.00
_cell.angle_beta   90.00
_cell.angle_gamma   90.00
#
_symmetry.space_group_name_H-M   'P 1'
#
loop_
_entity.id
_entity.type
_entity.pdbx_description
1 polymer ?
#
loop_
_entity_poly.entity_id
_entity_poly.type
_entity_poly.pdbx_seq_one_letter_code
_entity_poly.pdbx_strand_id
1 'polypeptide(L)'
;MLTNELFRIIISDIEISSEDKKSIMGTLKKAANRLQSSLRIKSRNKNSNHMFIPIENVPDPEEVNAVEKFRQVLEEEDLLPQKHDDYFTLLRFLKARNFEIEKSKHMWVNMLQWRKAFGTDSILEDFKLDELNEVLQHYPQGYHGVDKEGRPIYIELLGKSDPNKVTLVTTLDKVSCAGI
;
A
#
# COMPACT_ATOMS: atom_id res chain seq x y z
N MET A 1 10.82 13.31 0.90
CA MET A 1 10.93 14.56 0.11
C MET A 1 10.13 14.50 -1.18
N LEU A 2 10.09 13.36 -1.90
CA LEU A 2 9.37 13.20 -3.17
C LEU A 2 7.82 13.28 -3.09
N THR A 3 7.22 13.03 -1.92
CA THR A 3 5.75 13.06 -1.75
C THR A 3 5.14 14.47 -1.77
N ASN A 4 5.88 15.46 -1.27
CA ASN A 4 5.45 16.86 -1.28
C ASN A 4 5.56 17.51 -2.67
N GLU A 5 6.45 16.98 -3.50
CA GLU A 5 6.71 17.45 -4.85
C GLU A 5 5.64 16.93 -5.82
N LEU A 6 5.27 15.65 -5.70
CA LEU A 6 4.13 15.05 -6.41
C LEU A 6 2.78 15.72 -6.05
N PHE A 7 2.57 16.09 -4.79
CA PHE A 7 1.35 16.80 -4.38
C PHE A 7 1.28 18.23 -4.94
N ARG A 8 2.43 18.88 -5.18
CA ARG A 8 2.49 20.20 -5.82
C ARG A 8 2.18 20.14 -7.31
N ILE A 9 2.61 19.08 -8.00
CA ILE A 9 2.36 18.88 -9.44
C ILE A 9 0.86 18.67 -9.71
N ILE A 10 0.16 17.88 -8.87
CA ILE A 10 -1.29 17.66 -9.03
C ILE A 10 -2.10 18.96 -8.91
N ILE A 11 -1.61 19.96 -8.16
CA ILE A 11 -2.29 21.26 -8.00
C ILE A 11 -1.96 22.21 -9.18
N SER A 12 -0.80 22.06 -9.83
CA SER A 12 -0.40 22.93 -10.94
C SER A 12 -1.15 22.65 -12.25
N ASP A 13 -1.69 21.44 -12.43
CA ASP A 13 -2.20 20.95 -13.72
C ASP A 13 -3.69 21.28 -13.95
N ILE A 14 -4.29 22.10 -13.10
CA ILE A 14 -5.63 22.67 -13.33
C ILE A 14 -5.48 23.88 -14.27
N GLU A 15 -5.54 23.64 -15.58
CA GLU A 15 -5.56 24.67 -16.62
C GLU A 15 -6.89 25.44 -16.62
N ILE A 16 -6.95 26.49 -15.79
CA ILE A 16 -7.99 27.53 -15.87
C ILE A 16 -7.40 28.75 -16.58
N SER A 17 -8.16 29.40 -17.46
CA SER A 17 -7.74 30.61 -18.19
C SER A 17 -7.31 31.76 -17.26
N SER A 18 -6.30 32.53 -17.64
CA SER A 18 -5.64 33.56 -16.80
C SER A 18 -6.54 34.70 -16.34
N GLU A 19 -7.67 34.96 -17.01
CA GLU A 19 -8.67 35.95 -16.60
C GLU A 19 -9.63 35.41 -15.52
N ASP A 20 -9.99 34.12 -15.59
CA ASP A 20 -10.84 33.46 -14.60
C ASP A 20 -10.10 33.19 -13.27
N LYS A 21 -8.76 33.02 -13.31
CA LYS A 21 -7.93 32.88 -12.10
C LYS A 21 -8.03 34.09 -11.18
N LYS A 22 -8.11 35.32 -11.72
CA LYS A 22 -8.17 36.56 -10.90
C LYS A 22 -9.55 36.75 -10.27
N SER A 23 -10.62 36.43 -11.02
CA SER A 23 -12.01 36.53 -10.56
C SER A 23 -12.31 35.51 -9.46
N ILE A 24 -11.91 34.25 -9.65
CA ILE A 24 -12.09 33.16 -8.68
C ILE A 24 -11.19 33.36 -7.44
N MET A 25 -9.94 33.81 -7.62
CA MET A 25 -9.09 34.17 -6.47
C MET A 25 -9.68 35.33 -5.65
N GLY A 26 -10.37 36.30 -6.27
CA GLY A 26 -11.05 37.39 -5.58
C GLY A 26 -12.26 36.94 -4.74
N THR A 27 -13.06 36.01 -5.25
CA THR A 27 -14.22 35.45 -4.53
C THR A 27 -13.79 34.45 -3.44
N LEU A 28 -12.79 33.60 -3.71
CA LEU A 28 -12.21 32.67 -2.74
C LEU A 28 -11.50 33.40 -1.59
N LYS A 29 -10.81 34.51 -1.86
CA LYS A 29 -10.13 35.30 -0.80
C LYS A 29 -11.13 36.00 0.13
N LYS A 30 -12.30 36.42 -0.39
CA LYS A 30 -13.41 36.92 0.43
C LYS A 30 -14.08 35.82 1.27
N ALA A 31 -14.22 34.60 0.73
CA ALA A 31 -14.77 33.46 1.47
C ALA A 31 -13.78 32.94 2.55
N ALA A 32 -12.49 32.87 2.23
CA ALA A 32 -11.44 32.46 3.16
C ALA A 32 -11.32 33.43 4.35
N ASN A 33 -11.38 34.74 4.12
CA ASN A 33 -11.35 35.73 5.19
C ASN A 33 -12.59 35.68 6.10
N ARG A 34 -13.76 35.27 5.57
CA ARG A 34 -14.98 35.03 6.37
C ARG A 34 -14.92 33.74 7.19
N LEU A 35 -14.21 32.72 6.72
CA LEU A 35 -14.02 31.44 7.41
C LEU A 35 -12.91 31.50 8.47
N GLN A 36 -11.94 32.40 8.32
CA GLN A 36 -10.87 32.60 9.30
C GLN A 36 -11.38 33.15 10.64
N SER A 37 -12.44 33.96 10.66
CA SER A 37 -13.01 34.48 11.91
C SER A 37 -13.84 33.45 12.69
N SER A 38 -14.36 32.41 12.03
CA SER A 38 -15.15 31.35 12.68
C SER A 38 -14.36 30.06 12.97
N LEU A 39 -13.20 29.86 12.34
CA LEU A 39 -12.32 28.71 12.56
C LEU A 39 -11.16 29.01 13.52
N ARG A 40 -11.38 29.90 14.50
CA ARG A 40 -10.44 30.07 15.63
C ARG A 40 -10.54 28.87 16.58
N ILE A 41 -10.15 27.70 16.09
CA ILE A 41 -9.82 26.56 16.93
C ILE A 41 -8.52 26.94 17.62
N LYS A 42 -8.61 27.18 18.92
CA LYS A 42 -7.49 27.38 19.85
C LYS A 42 -6.45 26.29 19.56
N SER A 43 -5.32 26.68 18.99
CA SER A 43 -4.14 25.84 18.82
C SER A 43 -3.73 25.31 20.20
N ARG A 44 -4.07 24.05 20.48
CA ARG A 44 -3.41 23.27 21.52
C ARG A 44 -2.22 22.63 20.83
N ASN A 45 -1.05 23.15 21.16
CA ASN A 45 0.23 22.58 20.79
C ASN A 45 0.26 21.12 21.28
N LYS A 46 -0.02 20.16 20.40
CA LYS A 46 0.23 18.75 20.63
C LYS A 46 1.46 18.41 19.82
N ASN A 47 2.59 18.27 20.50
CA ASN A 47 3.69 17.47 20.02
C ASN A 47 3.12 16.09 19.68
N SER A 48 2.78 15.87 18.41
CA SER A 48 2.43 14.55 17.91
C SER A 48 3.74 13.80 17.71
N ASN A 49 4.35 13.41 18.83
CA ASN A 49 5.05 12.15 18.85
C ASN A 49 3.95 11.12 18.56
N HIS A 50 3.76 10.80 17.28
CA HIS A 50 2.92 9.69 16.86
C HIS A 50 3.63 8.46 17.38
N MET A 51 3.33 8.11 18.63
CA MET A 51 3.79 6.88 19.25
C MET A 51 3.34 5.79 18.29
N PHE A 52 4.31 5.10 17.69
CA PHE A 52 4.07 3.82 17.08
C PHE A 52 3.51 2.94 18.19
N ILE A 53 2.20 2.70 18.18
CA ILE A 53 1.58 1.75 19.11
C ILE A 53 1.80 0.39 18.43
N PRO A 54 2.67 -0.47 18.96
CA PRO A 54 2.81 -1.82 18.43
C PRO A 54 1.44 -2.49 18.54
N ILE A 55 1.00 -3.14 17.46
CA ILE A 55 -0.20 -3.98 17.51
C ILE A 55 0.15 -5.15 18.44
N GLU A 56 -0.32 -5.09 19.68
CA GLU A 56 -0.22 -6.19 20.64
C GLU A 56 -1.21 -7.27 20.21
N ASN A 57 -0.82 -8.09 19.23
CA ASN A 57 -1.54 -9.31 18.90
C ASN A 57 -1.22 -10.34 19.97
N VAL A 58 -2.08 -10.47 20.97
CA VAL A 58 -2.05 -11.61 21.89
C VAL A 58 -2.43 -12.85 21.07
N PRO A 59 -1.50 -13.80 20.84
CA PRO A 59 -1.82 -14.98 20.06
C PRO A 59 -2.83 -15.85 20.80
N ASP A 60 -3.90 -16.25 20.12
CA ASP A 60 -4.83 -17.24 20.66
C ASP A 60 -4.10 -18.59 20.82
N PRO A 61 -4.15 -19.24 22.00
CA PRO A 61 -3.51 -20.54 22.20
C PRO A 61 -3.92 -21.60 21.16
N GLU A 62 -5.15 -21.54 20.62
CA GLU A 62 -5.57 -22.45 19.56
C GLU A 62 -4.84 -22.19 18.23
N GLU A 63 -4.65 -20.92 17.86
CA GLU A 63 -3.89 -20.51 16.68
C GLU A 63 -2.42 -20.92 16.80
N VAL A 64 -1.82 -20.76 17.98
CA VAL A 64 -0.43 -21.17 18.25
C VAL A 64 -0.25 -22.66 18.01
N ASN A 65 -1.16 -23.48 18.54
CA ASN A 65 -1.13 -24.94 18.34
C ASN A 65 -1.32 -25.32 16.86
N ALA A 66 -2.24 -24.65 16.15
CA ALA A 66 -2.47 -24.91 14.74
C ALA A 66 -1.24 -24.55 13.87
N VAL A 67 -0.59 -23.43 14.17
CA VAL A 67 0.65 -23.00 13.49
C VAL A 67 1.77 -23.99 13.74
N GLU A 68 1.94 -24.48 14.97
CA GLU A 68 2.98 -25.45 15.31
C GLU A 68 2.77 -26.78 14.59
N LYS A 69 1.52 -27.30 14.54
CA LYS A 69 1.20 -28.49 13.75
C LYS A 69 1.49 -28.29 12.27
N PHE A 70 1.14 -27.12 11.73
CA PHE A 70 1.38 -26.81 10.33
C PHE A 70 2.89 -26.71 10.01
N ARG A 71 3.67 -26.11 10.91
CA ARG A 71 5.13 -26.04 10.84
C ARG A 71 5.74 -27.45 10.76
N GLN A 72 5.36 -28.34 11.68
CA GLN A 72 5.87 -29.73 11.69
C GLN A 72 5.61 -30.45 10.37
N VAL A 73 4.39 -30.34 9.82
CA VAL A 73 4.04 -30.93 8.52
C VAL A 73 4.90 -30.36 7.38
N LEU A 74 5.21 -29.07 7.40
CA LEU A 74 6.07 -28.46 6.38
C LEU A 74 7.54 -28.86 6.54
N GLU A 75 8.03 -29.01 7.77
CA GLU A 75 9.41 -29.45 8.06
C GLU A 75 9.65 -30.90 7.64
N GLU A 76 8.69 -31.79 7.89
CA GLU A 76 8.77 -33.22 7.50
C GLU A 76 8.94 -33.42 5.99
N GLU A 77 8.36 -32.51 5.18
CA GLU A 77 8.41 -32.57 3.72
C GLU A 77 9.49 -31.64 3.11
N ASP A 78 10.35 -31.01 3.93
CA ASP A 78 11.36 -30.01 3.51
C ASP A 78 10.76 -28.82 2.72
N LEU A 79 9.54 -28.43 3.11
CA LEU A 79 8.76 -27.36 2.50
C LEU A 79 8.80 -26.05 3.30
N LEU A 80 9.65 -25.93 4.33
CA LEU A 80 9.73 -24.74 5.17
C LEU A 80 11.07 -23.99 5.01
N PRO A 81 11.20 -23.08 4.02
CA PRO A 81 12.36 -22.20 3.94
C PRO A 81 12.45 -21.28 5.17
N GLN A 82 13.63 -21.17 5.77
CA GLN A 82 13.88 -20.34 6.95
C GLN A 82 13.44 -18.87 6.76
N LYS A 83 13.56 -18.33 5.54
CA LYS A 83 13.12 -16.96 5.19
C LYS A 83 11.61 -16.74 5.37
N HIS A 84 10.81 -17.80 5.30
CA HIS A 84 9.35 -17.75 5.37
C HIS A 84 8.80 -18.36 6.65
N ASP A 85 9.69 -18.74 7.57
CA ASP A 85 9.34 -19.35 8.83
C ASP A 85 8.93 -18.32 9.91
N ASP A 86 7.95 -17.49 9.57
CA ASP A 86 7.37 -16.50 10.47
C ASP A 86 5.97 -16.94 10.93
N TYR A 87 5.69 -16.78 12.23
CA TYR A 87 4.42 -17.17 12.85
C TYR A 87 3.21 -16.61 12.10
N PHE A 88 3.20 -15.30 11.83
CA PHE A 88 2.08 -14.65 11.16
C PHE A 88 1.98 -15.03 9.68
N THR A 89 3.10 -15.38 9.07
CA THR A 89 3.14 -15.91 7.71
C THR A 89 2.44 -17.26 7.65
N LEU A 90 2.80 -18.22 8.49
CA LEU A 90 2.11 -19.52 8.57
C LEU A 90 0.62 -19.37 8.93
N LEU A 91 0.31 -18.51 9.91
CA LEU A 91 -1.06 -18.26 10.34
C LEU A 91 -1.94 -17.70 9.22
N ARG A 92 -1.41 -16.86 8.32
CA ARG A 92 -2.16 -16.33 7.17
C ARG A 92 -2.65 -17.43 6.23
N PHE A 93 -1.82 -18.45 5.97
CA PHE A 93 -2.23 -19.58 5.13
C PHE A 93 -3.29 -20.43 5.80
N LEU A 94 -3.15 -20.69 7.10
CA LEU A 94 -4.16 -21.39 7.89
C LEU A 94 -5.50 -20.64 7.89
N LYS A 95 -5.49 -19.34 8.19
CA LYS A 95 -6.71 -18.50 8.15
C LYS A 95 -7.37 -18.50 6.78
N ALA A 96 -6.59 -18.42 5.70
CA ALA A 96 -7.10 -18.44 4.33
C ALA A 96 -7.78 -19.77 3.93
N ARG A 97 -7.55 -20.85 4.68
CA ARG A 97 -8.12 -22.18 4.44
C ARG A 97 -8.86 -22.74 5.65
N ASN A 98 -9.37 -21.86 6.52
CA ASN A 98 -10.14 -22.23 7.71
C ASN A 98 -9.44 -23.30 8.58
N PHE A 99 -8.12 -23.18 8.72
CA PHE A 99 -7.26 -24.11 9.47
C PHE A 99 -7.22 -25.55 8.93
N GLU A 100 -7.64 -25.78 7.68
CA GLU A 100 -7.47 -27.08 7.01
C GLU A 100 -6.01 -27.27 6.57
N ILE A 101 -5.26 -28.13 7.26
CA ILE A 101 -3.81 -28.34 7.08
C ILE A 101 -3.45 -28.72 5.63
N GLU A 102 -4.10 -29.72 5.05
CA GLU A 102 -3.76 -30.18 3.69
C GLU A 102 -4.01 -29.11 2.62
N LYS A 103 -5.11 -28.36 2.74
CA LYS A 103 -5.41 -27.26 1.82
C LYS A 103 -4.44 -26.09 2.01
N SER A 104 -4.03 -25.82 3.25
CA SER A 104 -3.03 -24.81 3.59
C SER A 104 -1.66 -25.19 3.03
N LYS A 105 -1.26 -26.45 3.16
CA LYS A 105 -0.03 -27.01 2.59
C LYS A 105 -0.03 -26.89 1.06
N HIS A 106 -1.13 -27.27 0.42
CA HIS A 106 -1.25 -27.11 -1.03
C HIS A 106 -1.09 -25.64 -1.47
N MET A 107 -1.74 -24.70 -0.77
CA MET A 107 -1.59 -23.26 -1.04
C MET A 107 -0.16 -22.77 -0.80
N TRP A 108 0.51 -23.28 0.24
CA TRP A 108 1.90 -22.98 0.57
C TRP A 108 2.87 -23.43 -0.52
N VAL A 109 2.75 -24.69 -0.96
CA VAL A 109 3.57 -25.24 -2.05
C VAL A 109 3.39 -24.43 -3.33
N ASN A 110 2.15 -24.09 -3.69
CA ASN A 110 1.88 -23.26 -4.87
C ASN A 110 2.55 -21.88 -4.74
N MET A 111 2.55 -21.28 -3.55
CA MET A 111 3.25 -20.02 -3.31
C MET A 111 4.77 -20.17 -3.48
N LEU A 112 5.40 -21.22 -2.94
CA LEU A 112 6.83 -21.44 -3.12
C LEU A 112 7.21 -21.64 -4.59
N GLN A 113 6.42 -22.43 -5.31
CA GLN A 113 6.61 -22.65 -6.75
C GLN A 113 6.46 -21.35 -7.54
N TRP A 114 5.42 -20.56 -7.25
CA TRP A 114 5.19 -19.27 -7.90
C TRP A 114 6.33 -18.29 -7.63
N ARG A 115 6.78 -18.15 -6.37
CA ARG A 115 7.89 -17.26 -6.01
C ARG A 115 9.16 -17.60 -6.77
N LYS A 116 9.47 -18.89 -6.88
CA LYS A 116 10.63 -19.39 -7.63
C LYS A 116 10.49 -19.13 -9.13
N ALA A 117 9.32 -19.40 -9.71
CA ALA A 117 9.07 -19.22 -11.13
C ALA A 117 9.07 -17.73 -11.53
N PHE A 118 8.55 -16.86 -10.67
CA PHE A 118 8.45 -15.43 -10.91
C PHE A 118 9.73 -14.66 -10.56
N GLY A 119 10.62 -15.23 -9.74
CA GLY A 119 11.80 -14.53 -9.24
C GLY A 119 11.47 -13.50 -8.15
N THR A 120 10.42 -13.73 -7.35
CA THR A 120 9.95 -12.75 -6.35
C THR A 120 11.00 -12.43 -5.29
N ASP A 121 11.94 -13.34 -5.01
CA ASP A 121 12.95 -13.14 -3.97
C ASP A 121 14.01 -12.11 -4.33
N SER A 122 14.26 -11.86 -5.62
CA SER A 122 15.22 -10.88 -6.13
C SER A 122 14.57 -9.65 -6.77
N ILE A 123 13.23 -9.57 -6.76
CA ILE A 123 12.48 -8.53 -7.47
C ILE A 123 12.89 -7.10 -7.09
N LEU A 124 13.26 -6.86 -5.83
CA LEU A 124 13.68 -5.52 -5.37
C LEU A 124 15.03 -5.08 -5.98
N GLU A 125 15.84 -6.03 -6.45
CA GLU A 125 17.15 -5.79 -7.05
C GLU A 125 17.03 -5.78 -8.59
N ASP A 126 16.25 -6.71 -9.13
CA ASP A 126 16.15 -6.96 -10.56
C ASP A 126 15.17 -6.03 -11.29
N PHE A 127 14.12 -5.59 -10.61
CA PHE A 127 13.04 -4.84 -11.24
C PHE A 127 13.20 -3.33 -11.05
N LYS A 128 13.22 -2.61 -12.18
CA LYS A 128 13.19 -1.14 -12.22
C LYS A 128 12.09 -0.68 -13.15
N LEU A 129 11.27 0.25 -12.65
CA LEU A 129 10.22 0.90 -13.41
C LEU A 129 10.59 2.37 -13.61
N ASP A 130 11.42 2.63 -14.63
CA ASP A 130 11.92 3.98 -14.91
C ASP A 130 10.78 4.92 -15.34
N GLU A 131 9.75 4.37 -15.98
CA GLU A 131 8.54 5.07 -16.41
C GLU A 131 7.51 5.32 -15.30
N LEU A 132 7.82 5.01 -14.03
CA LEU A 132 6.87 5.10 -12.91
C LEU A 132 6.20 6.47 -12.80
N ASN A 133 6.96 7.57 -12.97
CA ASN A 133 6.39 8.92 -12.88
C ASN A 133 5.32 9.20 -13.93
N GLU A 134 5.47 8.64 -15.14
CA GLU A 134 4.52 8.79 -16.23
C GLU A 134 3.32 7.87 -16.02
N VAL A 135 3.55 6.64 -15.54
CA VAL A 135 2.48 5.73 -15.11
C VAL A 135 1.60 6.38 -14.04
N LEU A 136 2.19 7.03 -13.04
CA LEU A 136 1.45 7.70 -11.96
C LEU A 136 0.59 8.88 -12.42
N GLN A 137 0.88 9.49 -13.58
CA GLN A 137 0.00 10.52 -14.17
C GLN A 137 -1.29 9.92 -14.73
N HIS A 138 -1.23 8.67 -15.19
CA HIS A 138 -2.36 7.97 -15.80
C HIS A 138 -3.00 6.91 -14.90
N TYR A 139 -2.33 6.49 -13.83
CA TYR A 139 -2.84 5.62 -12.79
C TYR A 139 -2.29 6.06 -11.42
N PRO A 140 -2.87 7.12 -10.83
CA PRO A 140 -2.37 7.67 -9.58
C PRO A 140 -2.64 6.72 -8.41
N GLN A 141 -1.56 6.28 -7.77
CA GLN A 141 -1.61 5.36 -6.63
C GLN A 141 -0.41 5.51 -5.71
N GLY A 142 -0.48 4.90 -4.52
CA GLY A 142 0.66 4.72 -3.64
C GLY A 142 0.31 4.71 -2.16
N TYR A 143 1.35 4.55 -1.34
CA TYR A 143 1.22 4.57 0.12
C TYR A 143 1.19 6.00 0.68
N HIS A 144 0.28 6.26 1.62
CA HIS A 144 0.18 7.56 2.30
C HIS A 144 -0.16 7.41 3.79
N GLY A 145 0.88 7.44 4.63
CA GLY A 145 0.72 7.41 6.08
C GLY A 145 0.23 6.06 6.62
N VAL A 146 -0.30 6.08 7.84
CA VAL A 146 -0.85 4.92 8.53
C VAL A 146 -2.21 5.28 9.14
N ASP A 147 -3.05 4.28 9.36
CA ASP A 147 -4.30 4.46 10.08
C ASP A 147 -4.08 4.53 11.61
N LYS A 148 -5.19 4.56 12.37
CA LYS A 148 -5.16 4.63 13.85
C LYS A 148 -4.51 3.41 14.51
N GLU A 149 -4.41 2.29 13.79
CA GLU A 149 -3.86 1.03 14.27
C GLU A 149 -2.44 0.80 13.72
N GLY A 150 -1.87 1.78 13.00
CA GLY A 150 -0.52 1.70 12.44
C GLY A 150 -0.44 0.93 11.12
N ARG A 151 -1.56 0.57 10.49
CA ARG A 151 -1.55 -0.13 9.19
C ARG A 151 -1.22 0.86 8.06
N PRO A 152 -0.30 0.53 7.13
CA PRO A 152 -0.03 1.38 5.96
C PRO A 152 -1.28 1.58 5.12
N ILE A 153 -1.57 2.85 4.78
CA ILE A 153 -2.70 3.18 3.91
C ILE A 153 -2.20 3.20 2.47
N TYR A 154 -2.79 2.35 1.62
CA TYR A 154 -2.58 2.34 0.18
C TYR A 154 -3.80 2.96 -0.52
N ILE A 155 -3.57 3.88 -1.45
CA ILE A 155 -4.61 4.65 -2.13
C ILE A 155 -4.45 4.48 -3.63
N GLU A 156 -5.53 4.10 -4.31
CA GLU A 156 -5.63 4.11 -5.78
C GLU A 156 -6.78 5.03 -6.21
N LEU A 157 -6.53 5.90 -7.20
CA LEU A 157 -7.53 6.84 -7.72
C LEU A 157 -8.10 6.34 -9.05
N LEU A 158 -8.91 5.27 -9.01
CA LEU A 158 -9.49 4.65 -10.20
C LEU A 158 -10.29 5.63 -11.08
N GLY A 159 -11.00 6.59 -10.48
CA GLY A 159 -11.75 7.62 -11.24
C GLY A 159 -10.87 8.61 -12.01
N LYS A 160 -9.56 8.64 -11.74
CA LYS A 160 -8.57 9.43 -12.49
C LYS A 160 -7.66 8.55 -13.35
N SER A 161 -7.92 7.25 -13.39
CA SER A 161 -7.06 6.30 -14.08
C SER A 161 -7.52 6.10 -15.53
N ASP A 162 -6.57 6.04 -16.46
CA ASP A 162 -6.80 5.80 -17.89
C ASP A 162 -5.98 4.60 -18.37
N PRO A 163 -6.57 3.39 -18.40
CA PRO A 163 -5.86 2.17 -18.78
C PRO A 163 -5.26 2.22 -20.20
N ASN A 164 -5.91 2.94 -21.12
CA ASN A 164 -5.40 3.06 -22.48
C ASN A 164 -4.09 3.85 -22.51
N LYS A 165 -3.98 4.89 -21.67
CA LYS A 165 -2.73 5.65 -21.57
C LYS A 165 -1.64 4.91 -20.80
N VAL A 166 -2.00 4.17 -19.75
CA VAL A 166 -1.03 3.32 -19.02
C VAL A 166 -0.38 2.30 -19.97
N THR A 167 -1.17 1.65 -20.82
CA THR A 167 -0.67 0.65 -21.79
C THR A 167 0.16 1.23 -22.93
N LEU A 168 0.09 2.55 -23.18
CA LEU A 168 0.99 3.24 -24.13
C LEU A 168 2.37 3.50 -23.52
N VAL A 169 2.44 3.69 -22.20
CA VAL A 169 3.66 4.04 -21.46
C VAL A 169 4.40 2.79 -20.99
N THR A 170 3.65 1.79 -20.53
CA THR A 170 4.22 0.58 -19.96
C THR A 170 3.43 -0.66 -20.35
N THR A 171 4.02 -1.83 -20.10
CA THR A 171 3.40 -3.13 -20.38
C THR A 171 2.66 -3.64 -19.16
N LEU A 172 1.56 -4.38 -19.36
CA LEU A 172 0.80 -5.00 -18.28
C LEU A 172 1.68 -5.86 -17.35
N ASP A 173 2.67 -6.57 -17.88
CA ASP A 173 3.58 -7.40 -17.08
C ASP A 173 4.39 -6.56 -16.09
N LYS A 174 4.93 -5.42 -16.53
CA LYS A 174 5.65 -4.48 -15.66
C LYS A 174 4.75 -3.86 -14.59
N VAL A 175 3.52 -3.51 -14.96
CA VAL A 175 2.50 -3.01 -14.04
C VAL A 175 2.26 -4.04 -12.94
N SER A 176 1.99 -5.30 -13.33
CA SER A 176 1.79 -6.40 -12.40
C SER A 176 3.00 -6.67 -11.49
N CYS A 177 4.22 -6.57 -12.02
CA CYS A 177 5.46 -6.71 -11.22
C CYS A 177 5.65 -5.58 -10.20
N ALA A 178 5.22 -4.36 -10.53
CA ALA A 178 5.42 -3.18 -9.70
C ALA A 178 4.47 -3.10 -8.48
N GLY A 179 3.56 -4.08 -8.32
CA GLY A 179 2.49 -3.98 -7.33
C GLY A 179 1.51 -2.85 -7.66
N ILE A 180 1.31 -2.62 -8.96
CA ILE A 180 0.34 -1.71 -9.58
C ILE A 180 -0.84 -2.54 -10.10
#